data_AF-A0A0S8G4B1-F1
#
_entry.id   AF-A0A0S8G4B1-F1
#
_cell.length_a   1.000
_cell.length_b   1.000
_cell.length_c   1.000
_cell.angle_alpha   90.00
_cell.angle_beta   90.00
_cell.angle_gamma   90.00
#
_symmetry.space_group_name_H-M   'P 1'
#
loop_
_entity.id
_entity.type
_entity.pdbx_description
1 polymer ?
#
loop_
_entity_poly.entity_id
_entity_poly.type
_entity_poly.pdbx_seq_one_letter_code
_entity_poly.pdbx_strand_id
1 'polypeptide(L)'
;MRRFAPVALLLLCIFIFCGAPPESEAPQPPAEDVQFQVLTAGELQKFVTAFPIFRAEMEKKGEEWEKLGSGRAFTDWLQTYAESNKDIAELDAKLKAAGTSWDEFVPAMAKTTVAMIAVMMDSMRTSMKEEIEGAQEDMAELEAKLKDPSVSEQEKSMINAQLEMIKGMQESMKAQDTAYAKVPQQNKELIKEHWDALTDMFGE
;
A
#
# COMPACT_ATOMS: atom_id res chain seq x y z
N MET A 1 -32.27 -62.86 25.17
CA MET A 1 -31.37 -62.77 23.99
C MET A 1 -31.62 -61.44 23.30
N ARG A 2 -30.53 -60.77 22.96
CA ARG A 2 -30.43 -59.46 22.30
C ARG A 2 -31.29 -59.35 21.04
N ARG A 3 -31.85 -58.16 20.78
CA ARG A 3 -31.63 -57.35 19.55
C ARG A 3 -32.57 -56.13 19.54
N PHE A 4 -32.07 -55.02 20.07
CA PHE A 4 -32.48 -53.67 19.67
C PHE A 4 -31.43 -53.10 18.72
N ALA A 5 -31.90 -52.22 17.83
CA ALA A 5 -31.15 -51.22 17.05
C ALA A 5 -30.35 -51.72 15.83
N PRO A 6 -30.90 -51.50 14.62
CA PRO A 6 -30.06 -50.88 13.59
C PRO A 6 -30.71 -49.67 12.89
N VAL A 7 -31.93 -49.26 13.23
CA VAL A 7 -32.64 -48.23 12.45
C VAL A 7 -32.40 -46.80 12.96
N ALA A 8 -32.07 -46.62 14.24
CA ALA A 8 -31.83 -45.28 14.81
C ALA A 8 -30.45 -44.68 14.47
N LEU A 9 -29.47 -45.49 14.07
CA LEU A 9 -28.12 -45.02 13.74
C LEU A 9 -28.04 -44.41 12.32
N LEU A 10 -28.95 -44.76 11.42
CA LEU A 10 -28.92 -44.33 10.02
C LEU A 10 -29.57 -42.96 9.79
N LEU A 11 -30.52 -42.56 10.65
CA LEU A 11 -31.15 -41.24 10.61
C LEU A 11 -30.30 -40.14 11.29
N LEU A 12 -29.38 -40.52 12.18
CA LEU A 12 -28.46 -39.56 12.79
C LEU A 12 -27.34 -39.13 11.82
N CYS A 13 -27.01 -39.93 10.80
CA CYS A 13 -25.98 -39.60 9.82
C CYS A 13 -26.46 -38.61 8.75
N ILE A 14 -27.77 -38.49 8.51
CA ILE A 14 -28.31 -37.56 7.49
C ILE A 14 -28.33 -36.11 7.99
N PHE A 15 -28.40 -35.90 9.30
CA PHE A 15 -28.32 -34.54 9.90
C PHE A 15 -26.90 -34.04 10.18
N ILE A 16 -25.88 -34.87 10.01
CA ILE A 16 -24.47 -34.44 10.15
C ILE A 16 -23.88 -34.00 8.79
N PHE A 17 -24.53 -34.33 7.67
CA PHE A 17 -24.02 -34.04 6.32
C PHE A 17 -24.78 -32.96 5.52
N CYS A 18 -25.80 -32.33 6.08
CA CYS A 18 -26.51 -31.22 5.44
C CYS A 18 -26.91 -30.15 6.46
N GLY A 19 -26.16 -29.05 6.51
CA GLY A 19 -26.62 -27.82 7.19
C GLY A 19 -25.74 -27.29 8.31
N ALA A 20 -24.43 -27.54 8.30
CA ALA A 20 -23.57 -26.50 8.86
C ALA A 20 -23.71 -25.28 7.90
N PRO A 21 -24.16 -24.10 8.38
CA PRO A 21 -23.86 -22.87 7.66
C PRO A 21 -22.35 -22.90 7.38
N PRO A 22 -21.86 -22.39 6.24
CA PRO A 22 -20.42 -22.24 6.07
C PRO A 22 -19.91 -21.64 7.37
N GLU A 23 -19.00 -22.36 8.04
CA GLU A 23 -18.32 -21.87 9.22
C GLU A 23 -17.89 -20.47 8.81
N SER A 24 -18.57 -19.46 9.36
CA SER A 24 -18.28 -18.08 9.00
C SER A 24 -16.81 -17.99 9.32
N GLU A 25 -15.99 -17.96 8.28
CA GLU A 25 -14.58 -17.62 8.40
C GLU A 25 -14.61 -16.42 9.32
N ALA A 26 -13.99 -16.58 10.50
CA ALA A 26 -13.86 -15.48 11.43
C ALA A 26 -13.43 -14.29 10.58
N PRO A 27 -14.14 -13.14 10.64
CA PRO A 27 -13.92 -12.05 9.70
C PRO A 27 -12.41 -11.86 9.62
N GLN A 28 -11.84 -12.13 8.43
CA GLN A 28 -10.42 -11.94 8.22
C GLN A 28 -10.12 -10.55 8.77
N PRO A 29 -9.07 -10.41 9.60
CA PRO A 29 -8.72 -9.08 10.11
C PRO A 29 -8.73 -8.14 8.91
N PRO A 30 -9.37 -6.97 9.02
CA PRO A 30 -9.59 -6.11 7.88
C PRO A 30 -8.27 -5.99 7.12
N ALA A 31 -8.33 -6.03 5.79
CA ALA A 31 -7.18 -5.84 4.90
C ALA A 31 -6.36 -4.57 5.22
N GLU A 32 -6.88 -3.71 6.11
CA GLU A 32 -6.20 -2.68 6.87
C GLU A 32 -4.93 -3.21 7.58
N ASP A 33 -3.78 -3.03 6.91
CA ASP A 33 -2.40 -3.07 7.42
C ASP A 33 -1.51 -4.20 6.86
N VAL A 34 -1.96 -5.01 5.89
CA VAL A 34 -1.09 -5.99 5.20
C VAL A 34 0.16 -5.34 4.61
N GLN A 35 0.01 -4.14 4.04
CA GLN A 35 1.08 -3.32 3.47
C GLN A 35 2.11 -2.84 4.50
N PHE A 36 1.79 -2.88 5.80
CA PHE A 36 2.68 -2.50 6.90
C PHE A 36 3.26 -3.71 7.65
N GLN A 37 2.95 -4.94 7.22
CA GLN A 37 3.58 -6.12 7.79
C GLN A 37 5.00 -6.30 7.25
N VAL A 38 5.79 -7.15 7.93
CA VAL A 38 7.17 -7.45 7.50
C VAL A 38 7.16 -8.06 6.10
N LEU A 39 8.03 -7.52 5.24
CA LEU A 39 8.38 -8.05 3.93
C LEU A 39 9.66 -8.88 4.07
N THR A 40 9.56 -10.17 3.77
CA THR A 40 10.72 -11.07 3.77
C THR A 40 11.44 -11.02 2.43
N ALA A 41 12.73 -11.36 2.43
CA ALA A 41 13.52 -11.48 1.20
C ALA A 41 12.92 -12.51 0.21
N GLY A 42 12.34 -13.59 0.73
CA GLY A 42 11.66 -14.60 -0.09
C GLY A 42 10.39 -14.08 -0.77
N GLU A 43 9.57 -13.31 -0.05
CA GLU A 43 8.41 -12.63 -0.63
C GLU A 43 8.84 -11.63 -1.71
N LEU A 44 9.86 -10.83 -1.44
CA LEU A 44 10.40 -9.85 -2.40
C LEU A 44 10.94 -10.54 -3.66
N GLN A 45 11.69 -11.62 -3.52
CA GLN A 45 12.24 -12.35 -4.65
C GLN A 45 11.15 -12.97 -5.53
N LYS A 46 10.14 -13.60 -4.91
CA LYS A 46 8.98 -14.13 -5.63
C LYS A 46 8.23 -13.01 -6.35
N PHE A 47 8.03 -11.87 -5.69
CA PHE A 47 7.40 -10.70 -6.27
C PHE A 47 8.17 -10.20 -7.50
N VAL A 48 9.47 -9.95 -7.40
CA VAL A 48 10.31 -9.47 -8.51
C VAL A 48 10.28 -10.43 -9.70
N THR A 49 10.23 -11.74 -9.43
CA THR A 49 10.16 -12.77 -10.48
C THR A 49 8.79 -12.76 -11.18
N ALA A 50 7.71 -12.59 -10.43
CA ALA A 50 6.35 -12.71 -10.94
C ALA A 50 5.77 -11.40 -11.49
N PHE A 51 6.31 -10.25 -11.08
CA PHE A 51 5.81 -8.93 -11.45
C PHE A 51 5.79 -8.68 -12.97
N PRO A 52 6.81 -9.05 -13.77
CA PRO A 52 6.74 -8.88 -15.23
C PRO A 52 5.58 -9.63 -15.89
N ILE A 53 5.21 -10.79 -15.34
CA ILE A 53 4.06 -11.58 -15.82
C ILE A 53 2.77 -10.84 -15.49
N PHE A 54 2.63 -10.38 -14.24
CA PHE A 54 1.49 -9.56 -13.83
C PHE A 54 1.34 -8.33 -14.75
N ARG A 55 2.42 -7.55 -14.91
CA ARG A 55 2.45 -6.35 -15.74
C ARG A 55 1.98 -6.61 -17.16
N ALA A 56 2.56 -7.61 -17.83
CA ALA A 56 2.20 -7.96 -19.20
C ALA A 56 0.73 -8.40 -19.35
N GLU A 57 0.15 -9.03 -18.33
CA GLU A 57 -1.26 -9.42 -18.33
C GLU A 57 -2.20 -8.23 -18.09
N MET A 58 -1.81 -7.27 -17.25
CA MET A 58 -2.57 -6.04 -17.04
C MET A 58 -2.53 -5.12 -18.26
N GLU A 59 -1.38 -5.00 -18.92
CA GLU A 59 -1.22 -4.18 -20.15
C GLU A 59 -2.09 -4.68 -21.30
N LYS A 60 -2.21 -6.00 -21.49
CA LYS A 60 -3.10 -6.60 -22.51
C LYS A 60 -4.57 -6.19 -22.32
N LYS A 61 -4.97 -5.88 -21.09
CA LYS A 61 -6.34 -5.51 -20.74
C LYS A 61 -6.59 -4.01 -20.90
N GLY A 62 -5.56 -3.23 -21.24
CA GLY A 62 -5.64 -1.78 -21.35
C GLY A 62 -5.90 -1.09 -20.01
N GLU A 63 -5.55 -1.74 -18.90
CA GLU A 63 -5.76 -1.19 -17.57
C GLU A 63 -4.58 -0.30 -17.18
N GLU A 64 -4.85 0.99 -16.97
CA GLU A 64 -3.86 1.98 -16.56
C GLU A 64 -3.63 1.93 -15.04
N TRP A 65 -3.08 0.81 -14.56
CA TRP A 65 -2.76 0.59 -13.14
C TRP A 65 -1.65 1.52 -12.63
N GLU A 66 -0.81 2.03 -13.52
CA GLU A 66 0.30 2.95 -13.25
C GLU A 66 -0.16 4.34 -12.78
N LYS A 67 -1.42 4.73 -13.04
CA LYS A 67 -1.95 6.05 -12.66
C LYS A 67 -2.43 6.14 -11.21
N LEU A 68 -2.34 5.04 -10.45
CA LEU A 68 -2.77 4.97 -9.06
C LEU A 68 -1.68 5.56 -8.16
N GLY A 69 -1.63 6.90 -8.10
CA GLY A 69 -0.59 7.71 -7.43
C GLY A 69 -0.48 7.56 -5.91
N SER A 70 -1.04 6.52 -5.29
CA SER A 70 -0.75 6.16 -3.90
C SER A 70 -0.80 4.64 -3.70
N GLY A 71 0.10 4.11 -2.86
CA GLY A 71 0.13 2.67 -2.55
C GLY A 71 -1.19 2.13 -2.00
N ARG A 72 -1.97 2.96 -1.30
CA ARG A 72 -3.33 2.62 -0.85
C ARG A 72 -4.34 2.54 -2.00
N ALA A 73 -4.40 3.55 -2.86
CA ALA A 73 -5.29 3.52 -4.04
C ALA A 73 -4.96 2.34 -4.96
N PHE A 74 -3.68 1.99 -5.06
CA PHE A 74 -3.23 0.81 -5.81
C PHE A 74 -3.69 -0.51 -5.16
N THR A 75 -3.57 -0.63 -3.83
CA THR A 75 -4.02 -1.82 -3.09
C THR A 75 -5.54 -1.97 -3.14
N ASP A 76 -6.28 -0.88 -2.95
CA ASP A 76 -7.75 -0.85 -3.03
C ASP A 76 -8.23 -1.23 -4.43
N TRP A 77 -7.54 -0.77 -5.48
CA TRP A 77 -7.81 -1.16 -6.86
C TRP A 77 -7.54 -2.65 -7.11
N LEU A 78 -6.41 -3.19 -6.64
CA LEU A 78 -6.10 -4.62 -6.75
C LEU A 78 -7.15 -5.49 -6.05
N GLN A 79 -7.62 -5.06 -4.89
CA GLN A 79 -8.65 -5.77 -4.15
C GLN A 79 -10.01 -5.72 -4.87
N THR A 80 -10.38 -4.55 -5.40
CA THR A 80 -11.58 -4.41 -6.24
C THR A 80 -11.49 -5.27 -7.52
N TYR A 81 -10.30 -5.34 -8.11
CA TYR A 81 -10.00 -6.19 -9.26
C TYR A 81 -10.15 -7.68 -8.91
N ALA A 82 -9.65 -8.07 -7.73
CA ALA A 82 -9.72 -9.42 -7.19
C ALA A 82 -11.17 -9.90 -6.93
N GLU A 83 -12.07 -9.00 -6.57
CA GLU A 83 -13.45 -9.39 -6.25
C GLU A 83 -14.33 -9.54 -7.51
N SER A 84 -13.90 -8.96 -8.63
CA SER A 84 -14.78 -8.75 -9.79
C SER A 84 -14.54 -9.67 -11.00
N ASN A 85 -13.46 -10.47 -11.04
CA ASN A 85 -12.98 -11.03 -12.31
C ASN A 85 -12.65 -12.53 -12.33
N LYS A 86 -13.15 -13.26 -13.35
CA LYS A 86 -12.77 -14.66 -13.65
C LYS A 86 -11.29 -14.80 -14.03
N ASP A 87 -10.69 -13.70 -14.44
CA ASP A 87 -9.33 -13.66 -14.95
C ASP A 87 -8.27 -13.82 -13.86
N ILE A 88 -8.65 -13.70 -12.60
CA ILE A 88 -7.75 -14.00 -11.47
C ILE A 88 -7.35 -15.47 -11.54
N ALA A 89 -8.23 -16.38 -11.96
CA ALA A 89 -7.87 -17.79 -12.07
C ALA A 89 -6.80 -18.03 -13.14
N GLU A 90 -6.86 -17.32 -14.28
CA GLU A 90 -5.84 -17.41 -15.32
C GLU A 90 -4.54 -16.74 -14.88
N LEU A 91 -4.63 -15.55 -14.29
CA LEU A 91 -3.49 -14.82 -13.77
C LEU A 91 -2.80 -15.57 -12.63
N ASP A 92 -3.56 -16.12 -11.68
CA ASP A 92 -3.08 -16.97 -10.60
C ASP A 92 -2.38 -18.23 -11.14
N ALA A 93 -2.88 -18.85 -12.21
CA ALA A 93 -2.19 -19.97 -12.84
C ALA A 93 -0.82 -19.56 -13.41
N LYS A 94 -0.73 -18.39 -14.05
CA LYS A 94 0.54 -17.84 -14.57
C LYS A 94 1.50 -17.45 -13.44
N LEU A 95 0.99 -16.84 -12.38
CA LEU A 95 1.76 -16.52 -11.17
C LEU A 95 2.29 -17.80 -10.51
N LYS A 96 1.46 -18.86 -10.40
CA LYS A 96 1.84 -20.14 -9.81
C LYS A 96 2.95 -20.81 -10.60
N ALA A 97 2.92 -20.72 -11.92
CA ALA A 97 4.02 -21.18 -12.78
C ALA A 97 5.33 -20.41 -12.53
N ALA A 98 5.27 -19.18 -12.03
CA ALA A 98 6.41 -18.36 -11.62
C ALA A 98 6.79 -18.51 -10.14
N GLY A 99 6.11 -19.38 -9.37
CA GLY A 99 6.45 -19.70 -7.99
C GLY A 99 5.74 -18.88 -6.92
N THR A 100 4.64 -18.18 -7.25
CA THR A 100 3.79 -17.44 -6.29
C THR A 100 2.31 -17.62 -6.60
N SER A 101 1.39 -17.52 -5.65
CA SER A 101 -0.05 -17.40 -5.97
C SER A 101 -0.49 -15.93 -6.02
N TRP A 102 -1.72 -15.67 -6.50
CA TRP A 102 -2.36 -14.36 -6.36
C TRP A 102 -2.38 -13.88 -4.89
N ASP A 103 -2.77 -14.77 -3.98
CA ASP A 103 -2.86 -14.49 -2.54
C ASP A 103 -1.50 -14.22 -1.88
N GLU A 104 -0.40 -14.72 -2.46
CA GLU A 104 0.97 -14.39 -2.03
C GLU A 104 1.49 -13.12 -2.72
N PHE A 105 1.14 -12.94 -3.99
CA PHE A 105 1.64 -11.86 -4.85
C PHE A 105 1.10 -10.49 -4.41
N VAL A 106 -0.20 -10.37 -4.19
CA VAL A 106 -0.85 -9.08 -3.86
C VAL A 106 -0.30 -8.50 -2.54
N PRO A 107 -0.19 -9.27 -1.44
CA PRO A 107 0.45 -8.78 -0.22
C PRO A 107 1.92 -8.38 -0.43
N ALA A 108 2.71 -9.19 -1.13
CA ALA A 108 4.13 -8.89 -1.37
C ALA A 108 4.30 -7.60 -2.19
N MET A 109 3.44 -7.41 -3.19
CA MET A 109 3.36 -6.19 -3.99
C MET A 109 2.99 -4.97 -3.14
N ALA A 110 1.93 -5.05 -2.33
CA ALA A 110 1.49 -3.95 -1.47
C ALA A 110 2.59 -3.52 -0.47
N LYS A 111 3.21 -4.48 0.21
CA LYS A 111 4.35 -4.24 1.12
C LYS A 111 5.53 -3.60 0.39
N THR A 112 5.87 -4.10 -0.80
CA THR A 112 6.98 -3.59 -1.61
C THR A 112 6.74 -2.15 -2.04
N THR A 113 5.58 -1.85 -2.64
CA THR A 113 5.23 -0.49 -3.10
C THR A 113 5.19 0.50 -1.95
N VAL A 114 4.57 0.15 -0.82
CA VAL A 114 4.50 1.04 0.35
C VAL A 114 5.88 1.27 0.97
N ALA A 115 6.73 0.24 1.02
CA ALA A 115 8.11 0.39 1.50
C ALA A 115 8.97 1.23 0.55
N MET A 116 8.81 1.09 -0.78
CA MET A 116 9.45 1.96 -1.77
C MET A 116 9.02 3.42 -1.60
N ILE A 117 7.73 3.70 -1.44
CA ILE A 117 7.24 5.06 -1.19
C ILE A 117 7.86 5.60 0.10
N ALA A 118 7.90 4.82 1.17
CA ALA A 118 8.52 5.25 2.43
C ALA A 118 10.01 5.57 2.27
N VAL A 119 10.76 4.78 1.49
CA VAL A 119 12.18 5.07 1.18
C VAL A 119 12.32 6.37 0.38
N MET A 120 11.47 6.61 -0.63
CA MET A 120 11.46 7.88 -1.38
C MET A 120 11.15 9.07 -0.47
N MET A 121 10.17 8.95 0.42
CA MET A 121 9.80 10.00 1.36
C MET A 121 10.92 10.29 2.36
N ASP A 122 11.61 9.26 2.87
CA ASP A 122 12.77 9.46 3.76
C ASP A 122 13.94 10.15 3.02
N SER A 123 14.15 9.81 1.74
CA SER A 123 15.14 10.49 0.90
C SER A 123 14.76 11.95 0.63
N MET A 124 13.51 12.20 0.27
CA MET A 124 12.97 13.54 0.03
C MET A 124 13.08 14.41 1.28
N ARG A 125 12.73 13.88 2.46
CA ARG A 125 12.89 14.57 3.74
C ARG A 125 14.34 14.93 4.01
N THR A 126 15.27 14.01 3.74
CA THR A 126 16.69 14.27 3.95
C THR A 126 17.20 15.39 3.05
N SER A 127 16.81 15.38 1.77
CA SER A 127 17.19 16.43 0.81
C SER A 127 16.53 17.77 1.12
N MET A 128 15.29 17.77 1.61
CA MET A 128 14.54 18.99 1.94
C MET A 128 14.78 19.48 3.37
N LYS A 129 15.61 18.80 4.17
CA LYS A 129 15.80 19.14 5.59
C LYS A 129 16.30 20.58 5.76
N GLU A 130 17.31 20.95 4.98
CA GLU A 130 17.87 22.32 5.00
C GLU A 130 16.86 23.35 4.47
N GLU A 131 16.07 22.99 3.44
CA GLU A 131 15.02 23.86 2.92
C GLU A 131 13.87 24.08 3.93
N ILE A 132 13.52 23.07 4.71
CA ILE A 132 12.48 23.16 5.75
C ILE A 132 12.96 23.99 6.93
N GLU A 133 14.21 23.80 7.36
CA GLU A 133 14.83 24.61 8.42
C GLU A 133 14.93 26.08 7.98
N GLY A 134 15.39 26.35 6.75
CA GLY A 134 15.39 27.71 6.18
C GLY A 134 13.99 28.30 6.03
N ALA A 135 13.01 27.51 5.59
CA ALA A 135 11.63 27.97 5.47
C ALA A 135 11.00 28.35 6.82
N GLN A 136 11.42 27.73 7.94
CA GLN A 136 10.94 28.14 9.27
C GLN A 136 11.48 29.51 9.69
N GLU A 137 12.73 29.81 9.37
CA GLU A 137 13.32 31.14 9.59
C GLU A 137 12.63 32.18 8.69
N ASP A 138 12.44 31.87 7.41
CA ASP A 138 11.71 32.72 6.46
C ASP A 138 10.26 32.99 6.91
N MET A 139 9.57 31.98 7.45
CA MET A 139 8.22 32.15 8.01
C MET A 139 8.20 33.17 9.15
N ALA A 140 9.17 33.13 10.05
CA ALA A 140 9.24 34.08 11.16
C ALA A 140 9.50 35.51 10.68
N GLU A 141 10.35 35.68 9.66
CA GLU A 141 10.59 36.99 9.03
C GLU A 141 9.34 37.53 8.30
N LEU A 142 8.65 36.67 7.55
CA LEU A 142 7.41 37.01 6.86
C LEU A 142 6.30 37.37 7.85
N GLU A 143 6.16 36.63 8.94
CA GLU A 143 5.22 36.94 10.01
C GLU A 143 5.56 38.25 10.75
N ALA A 144 6.84 38.61 10.84
CA ALA A 144 7.27 39.90 11.36
C ALA A 144 6.90 41.05 10.41
N LYS A 145 7.11 40.88 9.10
CA LYS A 145 6.72 41.87 8.07
C LYS A 145 5.21 42.12 8.05
N LEU A 146 4.38 41.12 8.31
CA LEU A 146 2.93 41.30 8.43
C LEU A 146 2.52 42.22 9.60
N LYS A 147 3.34 42.31 10.64
CA LYS A 147 3.10 43.16 11.82
C LYS A 147 3.62 44.59 11.64
N ASP A 148 4.39 44.84 10.57
CA ASP A 148 4.93 46.16 10.27
C ASP A 148 3.85 47.07 9.67
N PRO A 149 3.53 48.22 10.30
CA PRO A 149 2.53 49.14 9.79
C PRO A 149 2.96 49.87 8.50
N SER A 150 4.24 49.83 8.13
CA SER A 150 4.76 50.43 6.90
C SER A 150 4.56 49.56 5.65
N VAL A 151 4.22 48.28 5.82
CA VAL A 151 3.99 47.34 4.72
C VAL A 151 2.59 47.54 4.14
N SER A 152 2.52 47.63 2.81
CA SER A 152 1.27 47.85 2.09
C SER A 152 0.32 46.65 2.21
N GLU A 153 -1.00 46.87 2.12
CA GLU A 153 -1.98 45.78 2.15
C GLU A 153 -1.80 44.79 0.98
N GLN A 154 -1.31 45.27 -0.17
CA GLN A 154 -0.98 44.42 -1.30
C GLN A 154 0.21 43.50 -0.98
N GLU A 155 1.27 44.02 -0.36
CA GLU A 155 2.39 43.17 0.12
C GLU A 155 1.95 42.20 1.20
N LYS A 156 1.13 42.62 2.17
CA LYS A 156 0.61 41.71 3.21
C LYS A 156 -0.18 40.56 2.60
N SER A 157 -0.98 40.82 1.57
CA SER A 157 -1.70 39.77 0.83
C SER A 157 -0.74 38.78 0.17
N MET A 158 0.33 39.27 -0.48
CA MET A 158 1.36 38.41 -1.08
C MET A 158 2.12 37.58 -0.03
N ILE A 159 2.47 38.20 1.11
CA ILE A 159 3.15 37.52 2.22
C ILE A 159 2.26 36.43 2.82
N ASN A 160 0.96 36.70 3.00
CA ASN A 160 0.01 35.68 3.47
C ASN A 160 -0.07 34.48 2.51
N ALA A 161 -0.13 34.73 1.20
CA ALA A 161 -0.16 33.65 0.21
C ALA A 161 1.13 32.79 0.24
N GLN A 162 2.29 33.41 0.45
CA GLN A 162 3.56 32.67 0.61
C GLN A 162 3.56 31.83 1.90
N LEU A 163 3.07 32.38 3.02
CA LEU A 163 2.96 31.66 4.28
C LEU A 163 1.99 30.48 4.19
N GLU A 164 0.86 30.62 3.49
CA GLU A 164 -0.08 29.52 3.24
C GLU A 164 0.56 28.41 2.40
N MET A 165 1.35 28.76 1.39
CA MET A 165 2.07 27.78 0.57
C MET A 165 3.07 26.97 1.41
N ILE A 166 3.89 27.64 2.23
CA ILE A 166 4.88 26.96 3.09
C ILE A 166 4.18 26.08 4.13
N LYS A 167 3.11 26.57 4.77
CA LYS A 167 2.31 25.80 5.73
C LYS A 167 1.68 24.57 5.09
N GLY A 168 1.08 24.73 3.90
CA GLY A 168 0.50 23.62 3.14
C GLY A 168 1.52 22.55 2.77
N MET A 169 2.75 22.95 2.41
CA MET A 169 3.84 22.00 2.17
C MET A 169 4.22 21.22 3.44
N GLN A 170 4.41 21.91 4.58
CA GLN A 170 4.74 21.28 5.85
C GLN A 170 3.65 20.31 6.34
N GLU A 171 2.37 20.70 6.19
CA GLU A 171 1.23 19.84 6.53
C GLU A 171 1.17 18.59 5.65
N SER A 172 1.40 18.74 4.34
CA SER A 172 1.47 17.61 3.40
C SER A 172 2.56 16.61 3.77
N MET A 173 3.77 17.12 4.06
CA MET A 173 4.89 16.27 4.51
C MET A 173 4.57 15.54 5.81
N LYS A 174 3.98 16.24 6.78
CA LYS A 174 3.59 15.63 8.07
C LYS A 174 2.49 14.57 7.92
N ALA A 175 1.55 14.78 7.00
CA ALA A 175 0.51 13.80 6.69
C ALA A 175 1.12 12.54 6.06
N GLN A 176 2.08 12.69 5.14
CA GLN A 176 2.82 11.57 4.55
C GLN A 176 3.66 10.83 5.60
N ASP A 177 4.36 11.55 6.47
CA ASP A 177 5.12 10.95 7.58
C ASP A 177 4.23 10.08 8.46
N THR A 178 3.04 10.58 8.78
CA THR A 178 2.05 9.83 9.57
C THR A 178 1.56 8.58 8.81
N ALA A 179 1.32 8.70 7.50
CA ALA A 179 0.83 7.60 6.67
C ALA A 179 1.84 6.45 6.55
N TYR A 180 3.14 6.75 6.51
CA TYR A 180 4.20 5.76 6.32
C TYR A 180 5.03 5.47 7.58
N ALA A 181 4.70 6.07 8.73
CA ALA A 181 5.34 5.79 10.01
C ALA A 181 5.21 4.32 10.45
N LYS A 182 4.13 3.64 10.02
CA LYS A 182 3.89 2.23 10.31
C LYS A 182 4.77 1.27 9.52
N VAL A 183 5.47 1.74 8.47
CA VAL A 183 6.30 0.86 7.64
C VAL A 183 7.49 0.34 8.44
N PRO A 184 7.63 -1.00 8.59
CA PRO A 184 8.75 -1.58 9.33
C PRO A 184 10.09 -1.14 8.75
N GLN A 185 11.03 -0.79 9.63
CA GLN A 185 12.38 -0.38 9.23
C GLN A 185 13.09 -1.45 8.39
N GLN A 186 12.90 -2.73 8.73
CA GLN A 186 13.42 -3.86 7.97
C GLN A 186 12.94 -3.86 6.51
N ASN A 187 11.68 -3.48 6.25
CA ASN A 187 11.17 -3.41 4.88
C ASN A 187 11.92 -2.33 4.10
N LYS A 188 12.13 -1.15 4.72
CA LYS A 188 12.87 -0.05 4.08
C LYS A 188 14.31 -0.44 3.76
N GLU A 189 14.97 -1.16 4.66
CA GLU A 189 16.34 -1.66 4.47
C GLU A 189 16.40 -2.66 3.32
N LEU A 190 15.50 -3.64 3.30
CA LEU A 190 15.42 -4.64 2.24
C LEU A 190 15.17 -3.99 0.86
N ILE A 191 14.29 -2.98 0.80
CA ILE A 191 14.04 -2.21 -0.42
C ILE A 191 15.27 -1.42 -0.87
N LYS A 192 16.00 -0.78 0.06
CA LYS A 192 17.24 -0.06 -0.27
C LYS A 192 18.30 -0.99 -0.84
N GLU A 193 18.42 -2.22 -0.34
CA GLU A 193 19.34 -3.24 -0.87
C GLU A 193 19.01 -3.64 -2.31
N HIS A 194 17.74 -3.56 -2.70
CA HIS A 194 17.23 -3.98 -4.01
C HIS A 194 16.76 -2.79 -4.86
N TRP A 195 17.16 -1.57 -4.49
CA TRP A 195 16.59 -0.33 -5.04
C TRP A 195 16.68 -0.29 -6.56
N ASP A 196 17.86 -0.49 -7.12
CA ASP A 196 18.10 -0.41 -8.57
C ASP A 196 17.22 -1.41 -9.35
N ALA A 197 17.19 -2.67 -8.90
CA ALA A 197 16.38 -3.71 -9.53
C ALA A 197 14.88 -3.39 -9.49
N LEU A 198 14.41 -2.80 -8.38
CA LEU A 198 13.02 -2.41 -8.23
C LEU A 198 12.70 -1.18 -9.08
N THR A 199 13.57 -0.17 -9.12
CA THR A 199 13.33 1.02 -9.95
C THR A 199 13.36 0.69 -11.44
N ASP A 200 14.22 -0.22 -11.89
CA ASP A 200 14.23 -0.67 -13.28
C ASP A 200 12.90 -1.37 -13.63
N MET A 201 12.39 -2.19 -12.71
CA MET A 201 11.14 -2.92 -12.89
C MET A 201 9.89 -2.01 -12.95
N PHE A 202 9.91 -0.90 -12.20
CA PHE A 202 8.82 0.11 -12.19
C PHE A 202 9.05 1.29 -13.15
N GLY A 203 10.23 1.39 -13.78
CA GLY A 203 10.74 2.60 -14.44
C GLY A 203 10.86 2.57 -15.96
N GLU A 204 10.33 1.55 -16.63
CA GLU A 204 10.12 1.53 -18.09
C GLU A 204 8.68 1.84 -18.45
#